data_AF-A0A380S6E9-F1
#
_entry.id   AF-A0A380S6E9-F1
#
_cell.length_a   1.000
_cell.length_b   1.000
_cell.length_c   1.000
_cell.angle_alpha   90.00
_cell.angle_beta   90.00
_cell.angle_gamma   90.00
#
_symmetry.space_group_name_H-M   'P 1'
#
loop_
_entity.id
_entity.type
_entity.pdbx_description
1 polymer ?
#
loop_
_entity_poly.entity_id
_entity_poly.type
_entity_poly.pdbx_seq_one_letter_code
_entity_poly.pdbx_strand_id
1 'polypeptide(L)'
;MQEKFQELIKLLQLFDIRFMDSHESVLCLPDNMTLGKEIEIESGQAFAKDDPVVNEDSILFRVKYVFKFSCEKKEYFRTEYVVMFSFKSADVQKAAELLKIEKLKKIFVEKQLSRTIWTILRGTIMDAFNRHSLPPVQLPWII
;
A
#
# COMPACT_ATOMS: atom_id res chain seq x y z
N MET A 1 2.78 -18.22 -17.05
CA MET A 1 2.39 -17.20 -16.03
C MET A 1 2.85 -15.80 -16.42
N GLN A 2 4.10 -15.66 -16.89
CA GLN A 2 4.65 -14.39 -17.36
C GLN A 2 3.86 -13.77 -18.54
N GLU A 3 3.46 -14.57 -19.53
CA GLU A 3 2.65 -14.10 -20.67
C GLU A 3 1.30 -13.50 -20.23
N LYS A 4 0.54 -14.23 -19.40
CA LYS A 4 -0.73 -13.73 -18.84
C LYS A 4 -0.56 -12.45 -18.02
N PHE A 5 0.56 -12.32 -17.32
CA PHE A 5 0.90 -11.09 -16.59
C PHE A 5 1.20 -9.92 -17.54
N GLN A 6 2.00 -10.15 -18.58
CA GLN A 6 2.27 -9.14 -19.60
C GLN A 6 1.01 -8.71 -20.35
N GLU A 7 0.13 -9.66 -20.63
CA GLU A 7 -1.18 -9.40 -21.23
C GLU A 7 -2.05 -8.54 -20.32
N LEU A 8 -2.17 -8.89 -19.04
CA LEU A 8 -2.90 -8.10 -18.06
C LEU A 8 -2.38 -6.66 -17.96
N ILE A 9 -1.05 -6.48 -17.91
CA ILE A 9 -0.43 -5.15 -17.82
C ILE A 9 -0.73 -4.31 -19.06
N LYS A 10 -0.74 -4.89 -20.26
CA LYS A 10 -1.08 -4.17 -21.50
C LYS A 10 -2.54 -3.72 -21.54
N LEU A 11 -3.43 -4.42 -20.82
CA LEU A 11 -4.85 -4.10 -20.76
C LEU A 11 -5.18 -3.03 -19.73
N LEU A 12 -4.28 -2.73 -18.78
CA LEU A 12 -4.57 -1.85 -17.65
C LEU A 12 -3.72 -0.58 -17.72
N GLN A 13 -4.39 0.57 -17.64
CA GLN A 13 -3.75 1.87 -17.49
C GLN A 13 -4.14 2.48 -16.16
N LEU A 14 -3.17 2.60 -15.25
CA LEU A 14 -3.38 3.31 -13.98
C LEU A 14 -3.72 4.77 -14.28
N PHE A 15 -4.82 5.27 -13.71
CA PHE A 15 -5.21 6.68 -13.89
C PHE A 15 -5.45 7.42 -12.58
N ASP A 16 -5.70 6.72 -11.47
CA ASP A 16 -5.87 7.35 -10.16
C ASP A 16 -5.33 6.46 -9.04
N ILE A 17 -4.69 7.11 -8.07
CA ILE A 17 -4.32 6.53 -6.78
C ILE A 17 -4.86 7.49 -5.72
N ARG A 18 -5.74 7.00 -4.87
CA ARG A 18 -6.40 7.83 -3.86
C ARG A 18 -6.34 7.21 -2.49
N PHE A 19 -5.93 7.99 -1.50
CA PHE A 19 -6.15 7.65 -0.09
C PHE A 19 -7.62 7.84 0.23
N MET A 20 -8.31 6.75 0.53
CA MET A 20 -9.73 6.74 0.88
C MET A 20 -9.94 6.97 2.37
N ASP A 21 -9.03 6.45 3.18
CA ASP A 21 -9.05 6.59 4.62
C ASP A 21 -7.62 6.52 5.17
N SER A 22 -7.39 7.18 6.30
CA SER A 22 -6.12 7.20 7.00
C SER A 22 -6.36 7.27 8.49
N HIS A 23 -5.72 6.38 9.23
CA HIS A 23 -5.74 6.39 10.69
C HIS A 23 -4.33 6.39 11.23
N GLU A 24 -4.04 7.31 12.15
CA GLU A 24 -2.73 7.49 12.77
C GLU A 24 -2.93 7.48 14.28
N SER A 25 -2.05 6.77 14.99
CA SER A 25 -2.11 6.63 16.44
C SER A 25 -0.72 6.80 17.03
N VAL A 26 -0.59 7.79 17.91
CA VAL A 26 0.58 7.96 18.79
C VAL A 26 0.23 7.28 20.11
N LEU A 27 0.88 6.16 20.40
CA LEU A 27 0.57 5.34 21.58
C LEU A 27 1.35 5.81 22.81
N CYS A 28 2.57 6.30 22.59
CA CYS A 28 3.35 6.97 23.60
C CYS A 28 4.20 8.06 22.95
N LEU A 29 4.33 9.18 23.64
CA LEU A 29 5.34 10.15 23.26
C LEU A 29 6.71 9.57 23.64
N PRO A 30 7.69 9.63 22.74
CA PRO A 30 9.04 9.23 23.07
C PRO A 30 9.65 10.30 23.98
N ASP A 31 9.23 10.34 25.26
CA ASP A 31 9.75 11.31 26.23
C ASP A 31 11.28 11.23 26.36
N ASN A 32 11.88 10.12 25.93
CA ASN A 32 13.33 9.89 25.84
C ASN A 32 13.74 8.85 24.77
N MET A 33 13.04 8.70 23.62
CA MET A 33 13.58 7.84 22.53
C MET A 33 14.61 8.59 21.68
N THR A 34 15.51 9.25 22.40
CA THR A 34 16.65 10.03 21.96
C THR A 34 17.57 9.21 21.07
N LEU A 35 17.94 9.81 19.94
CA LEU A 35 19.05 9.51 19.04
C LEU A 35 19.84 8.21 19.28
N GLY A 36 19.81 7.31 18.31
CA GLY A 36 20.73 6.17 18.21
C GLY A 36 20.15 4.81 18.55
N LYS A 37 18.87 4.73 18.97
CA LYS A 37 18.17 3.45 19.13
C LYS A 37 17.62 2.95 17.81
N GLU A 38 17.71 1.64 17.59
CA GLU A 38 17.17 0.98 16.40
C GLU A 38 15.64 1.01 16.42
N ILE A 39 15.04 1.39 15.28
CA ILE A 39 13.61 1.44 15.09
C ILE A 39 13.21 0.21 14.28
N GLU A 40 12.36 -0.62 14.87
CA GLU A 40 11.77 -1.78 14.21
C GLU A 40 10.53 -1.32 13.45
N ILE A 41 10.44 -1.68 12.17
CA ILE A 41 9.31 -1.35 11.30
C ILE A 41 8.66 -2.64 10.86
N GLU A 42 7.41 -2.85 11.27
CA GLU A 42 6.57 -3.92 10.75
C GLU A 42 5.57 -3.34 9.74
N SER A 43 5.40 -4.03 8.61
CA SER A 43 4.43 -3.64 7.60
C SER A 43 3.53 -4.80 7.21
N GLY A 44 2.26 -4.49 6.93
CA GLY A 44 1.26 -5.46 6.53
C GLY A 44 0.34 -4.91 5.45
N GLN A 45 -0.26 -5.83 4.69
CA GLN A 45 -1.24 -5.52 3.65
C GLN A 45 -2.48 -6.40 3.82
N ALA A 46 -3.65 -5.82 3.58
CA ALA A 46 -4.91 -6.55 3.48
C ALA A 46 -5.71 -6.06 2.29
N PHE A 47 -6.48 -6.96 1.68
CA PHE A 47 -7.27 -6.71 0.47
C PHE A 47 -8.75 -6.81 0.81
N ALA A 48 -9.57 -5.96 0.19
CA ALA A 48 -11.01 -6.13 0.32
C ALA A 48 -11.43 -7.45 -0.37
N LYS A 49 -12.36 -8.18 0.26
CA LYS A 49 -12.83 -9.49 -0.21
C LYS A 49 -13.37 -9.42 -1.63
N ASP A 50 -14.09 -8.35 -1.93
CA ASP A 50 -14.80 -8.15 -3.20
C ASP A 50 -13.92 -7.49 -4.27
N ASP A 51 -12.62 -7.31 -4.01
CA ASP A 51 -11.71 -6.78 -5.02
C ASP A 51 -11.27 -7.86 -6.02
N PRO A 52 -10.96 -7.50 -7.26
CA PRO A 52 -11.17 -6.16 -7.82
C PRO A 52 -12.66 -5.85 -8.05
N VAL A 53 -13.05 -4.60 -7.83
CA VAL A 53 -14.35 -4.11 -8.27
C VAL A 53 -14.24 -3.77 -9.75
N VAL A 54 -15.15 -4.31 -10.56
CA VAL A 54 -15.19 -4.13 -12.02
C VAL A 54 -16.39 -3.26 -12.37
N ASN A 55 -16.14 -2.12 -13.01
CA ASN A 55 -17.16 -1.24 -13.58
C ASN A 55 -17.14 -1.36 -15.11
N GLU A 56 -17.98 -0.59 -15.83
CA GLU A 56 -18.10 -0.68 -17.30
C GLU A 56 -16.76 -0.45 -18.04
N ASP A 57 -15.95 0.47 -17.54
CA ASP A 57 -14.74 1.00 -18.19
C ASP A 57 -13.52 1.07 -17.24
N SER A 58 -13.68 0.62 -15.99
CA SER A 58 -12.61 0.66 -14.99
C SER A 58 -12.56 -0.55 -14.06
N ILE A 59 -11.37 -0.81 -13.52
CA ILE A 59 -11.10 -1.84 -12.53
C ILE A 59 -10.44 -1.18 -11.32
N LEU A 60 -10.94 -1.50 -10.12
CA LEU A 60 -10.54 -0.87 -8.87
C LEU A 60 -10.00 -1.90 -7.89
N PHE A 61 -8.94 -1.53 -7.17
CA PHE A 61 -8.42 -2.27 -6.02
C PHE A 61 -8.39 -1.37 -4.80
N ARG A 62 -8.78 -1.90 -3.64
CA ARG A 62 -8.72 -1.25 -2.33
C ARG A 62 -7.79 -2.05 -1.43
N VAL A 63 -6.64 -1.47 -1.14
CA VAL A 63 -5.61 -2.11 -0.34
C VAL A 63 -5.45 -1.34 0.95
N LYS A 64 -5.54 -2.06 2.08
CA LYS A 64 -5.19 -1.52 3.39
C LYS A 64 -3.70 -1.79 3.65
N TYR A 65 -2.95 -0.74 3.91
CA TYR A 65 -1.56 -0.80 4.36
C TYR A 65 -1.53 -0.48 5.86
N VAL A 66 -0.76 -1.26 6.62
CA VAL A 66 -0.56 -1.06 8.06
C VAL A 66 0.93 -0.98 8.31
N PHE A 67 1.35 0.01 9.08
CA PHE A 67 2.73 0.18 9.54
C PHE A 67 2.74 0.36 11.05
N LYS A 68 3.64 -0.38 11.70
CA LYS A 68 3.91 -0.24 13.14
C LYS A 68 5.37 0.10 13.33
N PHE A 69 5.60 1.07 14.20
CA PHE A 69 6.93 1.53 14.55
C PHE A 69 7.13 1.25 16.03
N SER A 70 8.17 0.47 16.29
CA SER A 70 8.53 0.03 17.62
C SER A 70 9.98 0.42 17.92
N CYS A 71 10.25 0.68 19.18
CA CYS A 71 11.61 0.84 19.68
C CYS A 71 11.72 0.08 20.99
N GLU A 72 12.77 -0.72 21.15
CA GLU A 72 12.92 -1.64 22.28
C GLU A 72 11.67 -2.52 22.49
N LYS A 73 11.07 -2.98 21.39
CA LYS A 73 9.83 -3.80 21.33
C LYS A 73 8.57 -3.11 21.88
N LYS A 74 8.59 -1.80 22.07
CA LYS A 74 7.40 -1.01 22.42
C LYS A 74 6.92 -0.24 21.20
N GLU A 75 5.70 -0.54 20.76
CA GLU A 75 5.01 0.19 19.71
C GLU A 75 4.72 1.62 20.19
N TYR A 76 5.17 2.61 19.45
CA TYR A 76 4.98 4.02 19.80
C TYR A 76 4.16 4.78 18.76
N PHE A 77 4.21 4.33 17.50
CA PHE A 77 3.46 4.92 16.41
C PHE A 77 2.90 3.85 15.49
N ARG A 78 1.64 4.01 15.12
CA ARG A 78 0.95 3.14 14.15
C ARG A 78 0.22 3.99 13.15
N THR A 79 0.26 3.55 11.91
CA THR A 79 -0.51 4.19 10.84
C THR A 79 -1.11 3.16 9.91
N GLU A 80 -2.32 3.45 9.45
CA GLU A 80 -3.11 2.63 8.55
C GLU A 80 -3.62 3.50 7.41
N TYR A 81 -3.50 3.01 6.18
CA TYR A 81 -3.97 3.70 4.99
C TYR A 81 -4.82 2.76 4.16
N VAL A 82 -6.01 3.18 3.78
CA VAL A 82 -6.82 2.50 2.75
C VAL A 82 -6.62 3.23 1.45
N VAL A 83 -5.98 2.59 0.48
CA VAL A 83 -5.64 3.17 -0.81
C VAL A 83 -6.45 2.50 -1.90
N MET A 84 -7.12 3.31 -2.72
CA MET A 84 -7.79 2.88 -3.93
C MET A 84 -6.89 3.11 -5.15
N PHE A 85 -6.71 2.05 -5.93
CA PHE A 85 -6.05 2.10 -7.25
C PHE A 85 -7.11 1.95 -8.32
N SER A 86 -7.12 2.88 -9.27
CA SER A 86 -8.08 2.88 -10.36
C SER A 86 -7.37 2.72 -11.69
N PHE A 87 -7.81 1.72 -12.46
CA PHE A 87 -7.30 1.40 -13.77
C PHE A 87 -8.40 1.59 -14.81
N LYS A 88 -8.10 2.29 -15.90
CA LYS A 88 -8.87 2.16 -17.13
C LYS A 88 -8.42 0.88 -17.82
N SER A 89 -9.33 0.23 -18.55
CA SER A 89 -8.95 -0.93 -19.33
C SER A 89 -9.34 -0.82 -20.80
N ALA A 90 -8.45 -1.27 -21.68
CA ALA A 90 -8.73 -1.40 -23.11
C ALA A 90 -9.74 -2.55 -23.40
N ASP A 91 -9.81 -3.54 -22.52
CA ASP A 91 -10.76 -4.66 -22.56
C ASP A 91 -11.03 -5.11 -21.12
N VAL A 92 -12.05 -4.51 -20.50
CA VAL A 92 -12.41 -4.74 -19.10
C VAL A 92 -12.79 -6.19 -18.84
N GLN A 93 -13.54 -6.81 -19.76
CA GLN A 93 -13.99 -8.20 -19.59
C GLN A 93 -12.79 -9.14 -19.55
N LYS A 94 -11.86 -8.99 -20.50
CA LYS A 94 -10.64 -9.80 -20.55
C LYS A 94 -9.73 -9.57 -19.34
N ALA A 95 -9.57 -8.31 -18.92
CA ALA A 95 -8.80 -7.99 -17.72
C ALA A 95 -9.43 -8.61 -16.46
N ALA A 96 -10.76 -8.56 -16.33
CA ALA A 96 -11.49 -9.18 -15.23
C ALA A 96 -11.31 -10.72 -15.22
N GLU A 97 -11.40 -11.39 -16.37
CA GLU A 97 -11.16 -12.83 -16.47
C GLU A 97 -9.74 -13.23 -16.06
N LEU A 98 -8.72 -12.45 -16.48
CA LEU A 98 -7.35 -12.68 -16.06
C LEU A 98 -7.19 -12.51 -14.55
N LEU A 99 -7.85 -11.52 -13.95
CA LEU A 99 -7.79 -11.23 -12.52
C LEU A 99 -8.53 -12.25 -11.64
N LYS A 100 -9.40 -13.10 -12.21
CA LYS A 100 -9.95 -14.27 -11.50
C LYS A 100 -8.91 -15.35 -11.21
N ILE A 101 -7.79 -15.35 -11.93
CA ILE A 101 -6.68 -16.27 -11.66
C ILE A 101 -5.96 -15.81 -10.40
N GLU A 102 -6.24 -16.44 -9.25
CA GLU A 102 -5.73 -16.03 -7.93
C GLU A 102 -4.22 -15.79 -7.90
N LYS A 103 -3.45 -16.71 -8.49
CA LYS A 103 -1.99 -16.58 -8.56
C LYS A 103 -1.56 -15.35 -9.35
N LEU A 104 -2.27 -15.01 -10.42
CA LEU A 104 -1.98 -13.82 -11.22
C LEU A 104 -2.34 -12.54 -10.46
N LYS A 105 -3.53 -12.50 -9.86
CA LYS A 105 -3.99 -11.39 -9.01
C LYS A 105 -2.99 -11.12 -7.88
N LYS A 106 -2.56 -12.17 -7.16
CA LYS A 106 -1.55 -12.07 -6.10
C LYS A 106 -0.25 -11.45 -6.62
N ILE A 107 0.29 -11.94 -7.74
CA ILE A 107 1.50 -11.39 -8.36
C ILE A 107 1.30 -9.92 -8.77
N PHE A 108 0.16 -9.57 -9.35
CA PHE A 108 -0.17 -8.20 -9.74
C PHE A 108 -0.18 -7.26 -8.54
N VAL A 109 -0.83 -7.67 -7.46
CA VAL A 109 -0.89 -6.89 -6.23
C VAL A 109 0.49 -6.72 -5.56
N GLU A 110 1.23 -7.82 -5.40
CA GLU A 110 2.53 -7.81 -4.73
C GLU A 110 3.60 -7.10 -5.55
N LYS A 111 3.60 -7.26 -6.88
CA LYS A 111 4.66 -6.71 -7.73
C LYS A 111 4.31 -5.36 -8.33
N GLN A 112 3.08 -5.16 -8.78
CA GLN A 112 2.67 -3.92 -9.43
C GLN A 112 2.20 -2.91 -8.38
N LEU A 113 1.10 -3.21 -7.68
CA LEU A 113 0.48 -2.23 -6.78
C LEU A 113 1.41 -1.81 -5.64
N SER A 114 2.04 -2.78 -4.97
CA SER A 114 2.94 -2.50 -3.85
C SER A 114 4.12 -1.61 -4.26
N ARG A 115 4.73 -1.87 -5.43
CA ARG A 115 5.84 -1.04 -5.93
C ARG A 115 5.38 0.35 -6.32
N THR A 116 4.22 0.46 -6.99
CA THR A 116 3.65 1.75 -7.41
C THR A 116 3.37 2.65 -6.21
N ILE A 117 2.80 2.12 -5.13
CA ILE A 117 2.40 2.94 -3.97
C ILE A 117 3.54 3.19 -3.00
N TRP A 118 4.59 2.35 -3.00
CA TRP A 118 5.61 2.39 -1.96
C TRP A 118 6.20 3.79 -1.81
N THR A 119 6.65 4.40 -2.90
CA THR A 119 7.23 5.75 -2.89
C THR A 119 6.29 6.80 -2.30
N ILE A 120 4.99 6.70 -2.57
CA ILE A 120 3.97 7.61 -2.03
C ILE A 120 3.82 7.37 -0.52
N LEU A 121 3.75 6.12 -0.08
CA LEU A 121 3.71 5.77 1.35
C LEU A 121 4.95 6.22 2.10
N ARG A 122 6.15 6.12 1.50
CA ARG A 122 7.40 6.60 2.12
C ARG A 122 7.30 8.08 2.47
N GLY A 123 6.82 8.91 1.55
CA GLY A 123 6.60 10.35 1.81
C GLY A 123 5.46 10.59 2.81
N THR A 124 4.32 9.95 2.59
CA THR A 124 3.12 10.11 3.43
C THR A 124 3.39 9.80 4.90
N ILE A 125 4.17 8.74 5.17
CA ILE A 125 4.55 8.35 6.53
C ILE A 125 5.50 9.36 7.14
N MET A 126 6.53 9.81 6.41
CA MET A 126 7.41 10.86 6.92
C MET A 126 6.63 12.12 7.31
N ASP A 127 5.63 12.50 6.51
CA ASP A 127 4.73 13.61 6.82
C ASP A 127 3.85 13.32 8.03
N ALA A 128 3.38 12.08 8.21
CA ALA A 128 2.62 11.68 9.39
C ALA A 128 3.43 11.85 10.68
N PHE A 129 4.70 11.42 10.68
CA PHE A 129 5.61 11.66 11.81
C PHE A 129 5.73 13.16 12.13
N ASN A 130 5.94 13.99 11.10
CA ASN A 130 6.01 15.44 11.27
C ASN A 130 4.72 16.03 11.87
N ARG A 131 3.54 15.61 11.40
CA ARG A 131 2.24 16.07 11.93
C ARG A 131 2.06 15.75 13.41
N HIS A 132 2.64 14.65 13.89
CA HIS A 132 2.59 14.21 15.27
C HIS A 132 3.78 14.66 16.13
N SER A 133 4.61 15.57 15.61
CA SER A 133 5.83 16.04 16.31
C SER A 133 6.80 14.90 16.69
N LEU A 134 6.82 13.82 15.91
CA LEU A 134 7.74 12.71 16.06
C LEU A 134 8.93 12.87 15.10
N PRO A 135 10.15 12.43 15.46
CA PRO A 135 11.27 12.37 14.53
C PRO A 135 10.93 11.48 13.32
N PRO A 136 11.03 11.98 12.08
CA PRO A 136 10.65 11.22 10.90
C PRO A 136 11.46 9.94 10.73
N VAL A 137 10.75 8.83 10.53
CA VAL A 137 11.35 7.54 10.17
C VAL A 137 11.10 7.27 8.71
N GLN A 138 12.17 7.06 7.96
CA GLN A 138 12.07 6.73 6.56
C GLN A 138 11.87 5.23 6.38
N LEU A 139 10.82 4.84 5.66
CA LEU A 139 10.63 3.46 5.24
C LEU A 139 11.82 2.97 4.37
N PRO A 140 12.23 1.70 4.51
CA PRO A 140 13.30 1.13 3.71
C PRO A 140 12.92 1.08 2.23
N TRP A 141 13.92 0.97 1.36
CA TRP A 141 13.67 0.69 -0.06
C TRP A 141 13.22 -0.75 -0.24
N ILE A 142 12.21 -0.97 -1.08
CA ILE A 142 11.90 -2.32 -1.58
C ILE A 142 12.76 -2.52 -2.83
N ILE A 143 13.58 -3.56 -2.83
CA ILE A 143 14.38 -4.02 -4.00
C ILE A 143 13.56 -5.06 -4.77
#